data_AF-A0AA36ANJ1-F1
#
_entry.id   AF-A0AA36ANJ1-F1
#
_cell.length_a   1.000
_cell.length_b   1.000
_cell.length_c   1.000
_cell.angle_alpha   90.00
_cell.angle_beta   90.00
_cell.angle_gamma   90.00
#
_symmetry.space_group_name_H-M   'P 1'
#
loop_
_entity.id
_entity.type
_entity.pdbx_description
1 polymer ?
#
loop_
_entity_poly.entity_id
_entity_poly.type
_entity_poly.pdbx_seq_one_letter_code
_entity_poly.pdbx_strand_id
1 'polypeptide(L)'
;MPEDFVTEKNEMLLAMLFMNSPKKSTRRASHELSIPRTSLQRLMPKLKLKPFRPRLVHGLFEYDQDHRLRFCEMMRDQIGNEEADYLAKIILPDEA
;
A
#
# COMPACT_ATOMS: atom_id res chain seq x y z
N MET A 1 36.04 17.09 5.00
CA MET A 1 35.03 17.08 3.92
C MET A 1 33.78 16.41 4.48
N PRO A 2 32.57 16.95 4.29
CA PRO A 2 31.35 16.21 4.63
C PRO A 2 31.33 14.93 3.79
N GLU A 3 31.15 13.77 4.41
CA GLU A 3 30.99 12.52 3.66
C GLU A 3 29.69 12.60 2.85
N ASP A 4 29.78 12.32 1.55
CA ASP A 4 28.62 12.32 0.69
C ASP A 4 27.91 10.97 0.83
N PHE A 5 26.73 11.00 1.44
CA PHE A 5 25.95 9.78 1.71
C PHE A 5 25.07 9.37 0.52
N VAL A 6 25.03 10.17 -0.55
CA VAL A 6 24.27 9.88 -1.78
C VAL A 6 25.17 9.10 -2.74
N THR A 7 25.42 7.83 -2.41
CA THR A 7 26.24 6.91 -3.21
C THR A 7 25.39 5.77 -3.75
N GLU A 8 25.83 5.15 -4.85
CA GLU A 8 25.15 4.00 -5.45
C GLU A 8 24.99 2.84 -4.45
N LYS A 9 26.02 2.60 -3.61
CA LYS A 9 25.95 1.62 -2.52
C LYS A 9 24.78 1.90 -1.57
N ASN A 10 24.63 3.15 -1.14
CA ASN A 10 23.56 3.55 -0.22
C ASN A 10 22.18 3.52 -0.89
N GLU A 11 22.10 3.80 -2.19
CA GLU A 11 20.90 3.61 -3.00
C GLU A 11 20.46 2.14 -2.99
N MET A 12 21.37 1.20 -3.23
CA MET A 12 21.08 -0.23 -3.22
C MET A 12 20.64 -0.73 -1.83
N LEU A 13 21.34 -0.31 -0.77
CA LEU A 13 20.99 -0.67 0.61
C LEU A 13 19.58 -0.17 0.98
N LEU A 14 19.25 1.05 0.58
CA LEU A 14 17.93 1.63 0.82
C LEU A 14 16.83 0.87 0.06
N ALA A 15 17.08 0.50 -1.19
CA ALA A 15 16.15 -0.29 -1.99
C ALA A 15 15.88 -1.65 -1.34
N MET A 16 16.92 -2.40 -0.98
CA MET A 16 16.79 -3.71 -0.32
C MET A 16 16.03 -3.60 1.00
N LEU A 17 16.31 -2.56 1.80
CA LEU A 17 15.62 -2.33 3.07
C LEU A 17 14.11 -2.19 2.90
N PHE A 18 13.68 -1.39 1.93
CA PHE A 18 12.25 -1.13 1.68
C PHE A 18 11.57 -2.27 0.91
N MET A 19 12.31 -3.07 0.13
CA MET A 19 11.78 -4.32 -0.42
C MET A 19 11.43 -5.31 0.70
N ASN A 20 12.33 -5.49 1.67
CA ASN A 20 12.13 -6.41 2.78
C ASN A 20 11.12 -5.89 3.83
N SER A 21 11.05 -4.57 4.01
CA SER A 21 10.16 -3.95 5.00
C SER A 21 9.55 -2.65 4.47
N PRO A 22 8.52 -2.73 3.61
CA PRO A 22 7.90 -1.55 2.99
C PRO A 22 7.31 -0.56 4.00
N LYS A 23 6.89 -1.07 5.17
CA LYS A 23 6.24 -0.29 6.24
C LYS A 23 7.24 0.43 7.16
N LYS A 24 8.55 0.30 6.93
CA LYS A 24 9.58 0.84 7.82
C LYS A 24 9.60 2.37 7.74
N SER A 25 9.67 3.04 8.89
CA SER A 25 9.77 4.51 8.92
C SER A 25 11.14 4.99 8.44
N THR A 26 11.21 6.16 7.82
CA THR A 26 12.48 6.81 7.43
C THR A 26 13.43 7.06 8.60
N ARG A 27 12.88 7.30 9.80
CA ARG A 27 13.68 7.43 11.04
C ARG A 27 14.38 6.12 11.41
N ARG A 28 13.64 5.00 11.39
CA ARG A 28 14.23 3.66 11.63
C ARG A 28 15.24 3.29 10.55
N ALA A 29 14.93 3.55 9.28
CA ALA A 29 15.85 3.35 8.17
C ALA A 29 17.16 4.14 8.33
N SER A 30 17.09 5.39 8.83
CA SER A 30 18.26 6.22 9.12
C SER A 30 19.18 5.57 10.17
N HIS A 31 18.59 5.03 11.24
CA HIS A 31 19.35 4.38 12.30
C HIS A 31 19.94 3.02 11.86
N GLU A 32 19.23 2.27 11.04
CA GLU A 32 19.66 0.94 10.59
C GLU A 32 20.75 1.01 9.53
N LEU A 33 20.65 1.97 8.59
CA LEU A 33 21.65 2.16 7.54
C LEU A 33 22.78 3.09 7.95
N SER A 34 22.70 3.72 9.13
CA SER A 34 23.61 4.79 9.57
C SER A 34 23.73 5.94 8.55
N ILE A 35 22.64 6.21 7.82
CA ILE A 35 22.57 7.29 6.84
C ILE A 35 21.76 8.45 7.44
N PRO A 36 22.27 9.70 7.40
CA PRO A 36 21.51 10.85 7.84
C PRO A 36 20.15 10.96 7.14
N ARG A 37 19.11 11.33 7.90
CA ARG A 37 17.74 11.42 7.38
C ARG A 37 17.61 12.36 6.17
N THR A 38 18.41 13.43 6.13
CA THR A 38 18.46 14.39 5.01
C THR A 38 18.96 13.73 3.72
N SER A 39 19.97 12.87 3.81
CA SER A 39 20.51 12.10 2.68
C SER A 39 19.51 11.03 2.22
N LEU A 40 18.84 10.35 3.13
CA LEU A 40 17.75 9.43 2.79
C LEU A 40 16.61 10.13 2.04
N GLN A 41 16.22 11.33 2.47
CA GLN A 41 15.19 12.12 1.78
C GLN A 41 15.59 12.49 0.35
N ARG A 42 16.89 12.65 0.06
CA ARG A 42 17.40 12.88 -1.30
C ARG A 42 17.45 11.59 -2.13
N LEU A 43 17.70 10.45 -1.49
CA LEU A 43 17.76 9.13 -2.12
C LEU A 43 16.38 8.57 -2.49
N MET A 44 15.35 8.78 -1.65
CA MET A 44 14.02 8.22 -1.85
C MET A 44 13.37 8.59 -3.21
N PRO A 45 13.39 9.86 -3.68
CA PRO A 45 12.84 10.23 -4.98
C PRO A 45 13.53 9.54 -6.16
N LYS A 46 14.86 9.34 -6.09
CA LYS A 46 15.63 8.64 -7.13
C LYS A 46 15.16 7.20 -7.30
N LEU A 47 14.84 6.53 -6.20
CA LEU A 47 14.29 5.17 -6.17
C LEU A 47 12.77 5.12 -6.38
N LYS A 48 12.11 6.26 -6.65
CA LYS A 48 10.66 6.39 -6.74
C LYS A 48 9.91 5.86 -5.50
N LEU A 49 10.58 5.85 -4.35
CA LEU A 49 10.00 5.38 -3.09
C LEU A 49 9.12 6.47 -2.48
N LYS A 50 7.86 6.13 -2.23
CA LYS A 50 6.91 6.99 -1.52
C LYS A 50 6.80 6.56 -0.06
N PRO A 51 6.64 7.51 0.89
CA PRO A 51 6.37 7.16 2.28
C PRO A 51 5.15 6.23 2.39
N PHE A 52 5.28 5.14 3.15
CA PHE A 52 4.17 4.23 3.41
C PHE A 52 3.14 4.92 4.33
N ARG A 53 1.89 5.02 3.86
CA ARG A 53 0.76 5.52 4.64
C ARG A 53 -0.05 4.33 5.16
N PRO A 54 0.02 3.99 6.47
CA PRO A 54 -0.84 2.96 7.03
C PRO A 54 -2.30 3.39 6.88
N ARG A 55 -3.15 2.47 6.43
CA ARG A 55 -4.61 2.62 6.38
C ARG A 55 -5.21 1.60 7.33
N LEU A 56 -6.09 2.07 8.22
CA LEU A 56 -6.94 1.17 8.98
C LEU A 56 -7.99 0.62 8.01
N VAL A 57 -8.06 -0.70 7.92
CA VAL A 57 -9.04 -1.43 7.12
C VAL A 57 -9.78 -2.38 8.06
N HIS A 58 -11.01 -2.75 7.73
CA HIS A 58 -11.74 -3.76 8.50
C HIS A 58 -10.94 -5.07 8.54
N GLY A 59 -10.98 -5.74 9.69
CA GLY A 59 -10.43 -7.08 9.81
C GLY A 59 -11.15 -8.02 8.85
N LEU A 60 -10.39 -8.88 8.17
CA LEU A 60 -10.92 -9.94 7.32
C LEU A 60 -10.69 -11.28 8.00
N PHE A 61 -11.71 -12.14 7.97
CA PHE A 61 -11.61 -13.54 8.33
C PHE A 61 -11.12 -14.38 7.13
N GLU A 62 -10.71 -15.62 7.40
CA GLU A 62 -10.11 -16.52 6.41
C GLU A 62 -10.98 -16.72 5.16
N TYR A 63 -12.29 -16.81 5.32
CA TYR A 63 -13.24 -17.04 4.22
C TYR A 63 -13.83 -15.76 3.62
N ASP A 64 -13.52 -14.58 4.18
CA ASP A 64 -14.10 -13.32 3.69
C ASP A 64 -13.69 -13.03 2.25
N GLN A 65 -12.49 -13.43 1.85
CA GLN A 65 -12.01 -13.24 0.49
C GLN A 65 -12.92 -13.96 -0.52
N ASP A 66 -13.21 -15.23 -0.27
CA ASP A 66 -14.04 -16.05 -1.16
C ASP A 66 -15.48 -15.57 -1.19
N HIS A 67 -16.05 -15.23 -0.02
CA HIS A 67 -17.41 -14.69 0.07
C HIS A 67 -17.55 -13.36 -0.67
N ARG A 68 -16.59 -12.45 -0.50
CA ARG A 68 -16.59 -11.15 -1.19
C ARG A 68 -16.44 -11.32 -2.69
N LEU A 69 -15.56 -12.21 -3.14
CA LEU A 69 -15.38 -12.47 -4.56
C LEU A 69 -16.67 -13.03 -5.18
N ARG A 70 -17.27 -14.04 -4.56
CA ARG A 70 -18.52 -14.63 -5.03
C ARG A 70 -19.66 -13.62 -5.11
N PHE A 71 -19.78 -12.75 -4.10
CA PHE A 71 -20.74 -11.65 -4.13
C PHE A 71 -20.49 -10.70 -5.31
N CYS A 72 -19.23 -10.28 -5.52
CA CYS A 72 -18.86 -9.40 -6.63
C CYS A 72 -19.17 -10.02 -8.00
N GLU A 73 -18.88 -11.31 -8.19
CA GLU A 73 -19.19 -12.04 -9.43
C GLU A 73 -20.69 -12.11 -9.67
N MET A 74 -21.46 -12.50 -8.65
CA MET A 74 -22.92 -12.53 -8.71
C MET A 74 -23.50 -11.16 -9.08
N MET A 75 -23.07 -10.10 -8.39
CA MET A 75 -23.54 -8.73 -8.67
C MET A 75 -23.16 -8.27 -10.07
N ARG A 76 -21.94 -8.57 -10.52
CA ARG A 76 -21.49 -8.24 -11.89
C ARG A 76 -22.40 -8.88 -12.94
N ASP A 77 -22.74 -10.15 -12.76
CA ASP A 77 -23.55 -10.89 -13.73
C ASP A 77 -25.00 -10.39 -13.74
N GLN A 78 -25.57 -10.09 -12.57
CA GLN A 78 -26.90 -9.49 -12.41
C GLN A 78 -27.00 -8.09 -13.08
N ILE A 79 -25.98 -7.25 -12.89
CA ILE A 79 -25.90 -5.92 -13.52
C ILE A 79 -25.69 -6.03 -15.04
N GLY A 80 -24.92 -7.02 -15.50
CA GLY A 80 -24.50 -7.13 -16.89
C GLY A 80 -25.49 -7.81 -17.83
N ASN A 81 -26.24 -8.79 -17.35
CA ASN A 81 -26.95 -9.73 -18.25
C ASN A 81 -28.46 -9.87 -18.00
N GLU A 82 -28.97 -9.58 -16.80
CA GLU A 82 -30.32 -10.03 -16.41
C GLU A 82 -31.38 -8.92 -16.33
N GLU A 83 -31.02 -7.69 -15.93
CA GLU A 83 -31.98 -6.56 -15.89
C GLU A 83 -31.31 -5.19 -16.14
N ALA A 84 -31.82 -4.44 -17.12
CA ALA A 84 -31.31 -3.11 -17.52
C ALA A 84 -31.39 -2.05 -16.41
N ASP A 85 -32.13 -2.31 -15.32
CA ASP A 85 -32.34 -1.38 -14.22
C ASP A 85 -32.24 -2.06 -12.84
N TYR A 86 -31.49 -3.16 -12.75
CA TYR A 86 -31.32 -3.96 -11.53
C TYR A 86 -30.88 -3.11 -10.33
N LEU A 87 -29.93 -2.20 -10.55
CA LEU A 87 -29.38 -1.33 -9.50
C LEU A 87 -30.42 -0.37 -8.91
N ALA A 88 -31.37 0.12 -9.70
CA ALA A 88 -32.39 1.06 -9.22
C ALA A 88 -33.40 0.43 -8.25
N LYS A 89 -33.46 -0.91 -8.21
CA LYS A 89 -34.37 -1.66 -7.33
C LYS A 89 -33.74 -2.01 -5.99
N ILE A 90 -32.43 -1.82 -5.83
CA ILE A 90 -31.71 -2.17 -4.60
C ILE A 90 -31.81 -1.03 -3.60
N ILE A 91 -32.29 -1.34 -2.39
CA ILE A 91 -32.28 -0.43 -1.25
C ILE A 91 -31.29 -1.00 -0.22
N LEU A 92 -30.27 -0.21 0.14
CA LEU A 92 -29.27 -0.56 1.15
C LEU A 92 -29.50 0.33 2.38
N PRO A 93 -30.30 -0.12 3.36
CA PRO A 93 -30.39 0.58 4.64
C PRO A 93 -29.07 0.38 5.40
N ASP A 94 -28.53 1.46 5.95
CA ASP A 94 -27.38 1.42 6.86
C ASP A 94 -27.86 1.90 8.24
N GLU A 95 -27.56 1.12 9.27
CA GLU A 95 -27.87 1.45 10.66
C GLU A 95 -26.56 1.85 11.35
N ALA A 96 -26.48 3.12 11.78
CA ALA A 96 -25.31 3.70 12.45
C ALA A 96 -25.37 3.58 13.97
#